data_AF-A0A4V3SXM5-F1
#
_entry.id   AF-A0A4V3SXM5-F1
#
_cell.length_a   1.000
_cell.length_b   1.000
_cell.length_c   1.000
_cell.angle_alpha   90.00
_cell.angle_beta   90.00
_cell.angle_gamma   90.00
#
_symmetry.space_group_name_H-M   'P 1'
#
loop_
_entity.id
_entity.type
_entity.pdbx_description
1 polymer ?
#
loop_
_entity_poly.entity_id
_entity_poly.type
_entity_poly.pdbx_seq_one_letter_code
_entity_poly.pdbx_strand_id
1 'polypeptide(L)'
;MQAAAPLPPACTEAIFKTSEKFPTTHYTIPDEPWNALLNALSHLTEAEQAELTETACSAWNNWAVANGPVVAKDLDARFQNAPAPACNKFTVATMGSVKKYSPNIPAASRKLETVAKKVWREAMTNLSTAAPDAACRTAYNTVKAAW
;
A
#
# COMPACT_ATOMS: atom_id res chain seq x y z
N MET A 1 7.28 9.27 28.51
CA MET A 1 6.92 8.43 27.35
C MET A 1 5.52 8.84 26.95
N GLN A 2 5.35 9.68 25.92
CA GLN A 2 4.02 9.92 25.35
C GLN A 2 3.61 8.61 24.66
N ALA A 3 2.49 8.01 25.08
CA ALA A 3 1.88 6.96 24.29
C ALA A 3 1.42 7.58 22.97
N ALA A 4 1.71 6.92 21.84
CA ALA A 4 1.12 7.31 20.57
C ALA A 4 -0.40 7.37 20.75
N ALA A 5 -1.02 8.48 20.32
CA ALA A 5 -2.47 8.59 20.37
C ALA A 5 -3.06 7.40 19.58
N PRO A 6 -4.14 6.75 20.08
CA PRO A 6 -4.77 5.67 19.35
C PRO A 6 -5.19 6.16 17.96
N LEU A 7 -4.93 5.34 16.95
CA LEU A 7 -5.34 5.66 15.57
C LEU A 7 -6.85 5.91 15.51
N PRO A 8 -7.31 6.93 14.76
CA PRO A 8 -8.73 7.14 14.55
C PRO A 8 -9.40 5.89 13.95
N PRO A 9 -10.68 5.62 14.25
CA PRO A 9 -11.39 4.45 13.73
C PRO A 9 -11.32 4.31 12.21
N ALA A 10 -11.51 5.40 11.46
CA ALA A 10 -11.43 5.35 10.00
C ALA A 10 -10.03 4.96 9.51
N CYS A 11 -8.97 5.35 10.23
CA CYS A 11 -7.61 4.98 9.88
C CYS A 11 -7.29 3.52 10.23
N THR A 12 -7.85 3.01 11.32
CA THR A 12 -7.79 1.56 11.63
C THR A 12 -8.44 0.76 10.49
N GLU A 13 -9.60 1.19 10.01
CA GLU A 13 -10.28 0.59 8.87
C GLU A 13 -9.48 0.74 7.56
N ALA A 14 -8.85 1.89 7.35
CA ALA A 14 -8.06 2.19 6.16
C ALA A 14 -6.72 1.43 6.10
N ILE A 15 -6.23 0.92 7.22
CA ILE A 15 -5.00 0.14 7.28
C ILE A 15 -5.32 -1.35 7.25
N PHE A 16 -6.20 -1.80 8.15
CA PHE A 16 -6.36 -3.23 8.43
C PHE A 16 -7.51 -3.88 7.66
N LYS A 17 -8.45 -3.10 7.12
CA LYS A 17 -9.59 -3.61 6.33
C LYS A 17 -9.51 -3.22 4.86
N THR A 18 -8.33 -2.85 4.39
CA THR A 18 -8.10 -2.46 2.99
C THR A 18 -8.41 -3.59 2.03
N SER A 19 -8.01 -4.82 2.36
CA SER A 19 -8.29 -6.00 1.53
C SER A 19 -9.79 -6.23 1.33
N GLU A 20 -10.62 -5.95 2.35
CA GLU A 20 -12.08 -6.07 2.26
C GLU A 20 -12.68 -5.10 1.23
N LYS A 21 -12.02 -3.96 0.97
CA LYS A 21 -12.47 -2.96 0.00
C LYS A 21 -12.03 -3.28 -1.43
N PHE A 22 -11.05 -4.15 -1.62
CA PHE A 22 -10.53 -4.55 -2.94
C PHE A 22 -10.73 -6.07 -3.13
N PRO A 23 -11.92 -6.50 -3.59
CA PRO A 23 -12.29 -7.92 -3.69
C PRO A 23 -11.57 -8.59 -4.86
N THR A 24 -10.28 -8.87 -4.68
CA THR A 24 -9.40 -9.55 -5.65
C THR A 24 -9.61 -11.06 -5.60
N THR A 25 -9.43 -11.72 -6.74
CA THR A 25 -9.54 -13.18 -6.88
C THR A 25 -8.18 -13.86 -7.02
N HIS A 26 -7.22 -13.16 -7.63
CA HIS A 26 -5.93 -13.72 -8.03
C HIS A 26 -4.75 -12.94 -7.47
N TYR A 27 -4.88 -11.62 -7.37
CA TYR A 27 -3.87 -10.79 -6.76
C TYR A 27 -3.74 -11.14 -5.28
N THR A 28 -2.51 -11.42 -4.87
CA THR A 28 -2.17 -11.67 -3.48
C THR A 28 -0.98 -10.83 -3.09
N ILE A 29 -1.02 -10.31 -1.87
CA ILE A 29 0.14 -9.68 -1.24
C ILE A 29 0.87 -10.80 -0.50
N PRO A 30 2.13 -11.13 -0.86
CA PRO A 30 2.88 -12.11 -0.10
C PRO A 30 3.13 -11.61 1.33
N ASP A 31 3.22 -12.52 2.30
CA ASP A 31 3.35 -12.19 3.73
C ASP A 31 4.55 -11.28 4.02
N GLU A 32 5.67 -11.51 3.34
CA GLU A 32 6.89 -10.72 3.50
C GLU A 32 6.67 -9.23 3.17
N PRO A 33 6.17 -8.85 1.97
CA PRO A 33 5.71 -7.49 1.69
C PRO A 33 4.68 -6.93 2.66
N TRP A 34 3.68 -7.72 3.07
CA TRP A 34 2.65 -7.24 4.00
C TRP A 34 3.26 -6.87 5.36
N ASN A 35 4.10 -7.74 5.91
CA ASN A 35 4.79 -7.49 7.18
C ASN A 35 5.76 -6.32 7.07
N ALA A 36 6.44 -6.14 5.93
CA ALA A 36 7.31 -4.99 5.70
C ALA A 36 6.52 -3.67 5.68
N LEU A 37 5.31 -3.65 5.11
CA LEU A 37 4.42 -2.49 5.13
C LEU A 37 3.94 -2.17 6.56
N LEU A 38 3.50 -3.19 7.31
CA LEU A 38 3.09 -3.01 8.71
C LEU A 38 4.24 -2.52 9.60
N ASN A 39 5.46 -3.03 9.38
CA ASN A 39 6.65 -2.56 10.09
C ASN A 39 7.02 -1.12 9.73
N ALA A 40 6.92 -0.73 8.46
CA ALA A 40 7.14 0.66 8.07
C ALA A 40 6.07 1.61 8.66
N LEU A 41 4.82 1.13 8.83
CA LEU A 41 3.77 1.89 9.52
C LEU A 41 4.09 2.11 11.01
N SER A 42 4.72 1.15 11.70
CA SER A 42 5.08 1.31 13.12
C SER A 42 6.25 2.28 13.33
N HIS A 43 7.00 2.62 12.28
CA HIS A 43 8.12 3.56 12.31
C HIS A 43 7.74 5.01 11.93
N LEU A 44 6.46 5.30 11.73
CA LEU A 44 6.02 6.66 11.44
C LEU A 44 6.36 7.61 12.58
N THR A 45 6.88 8.78 12.23
CA THR A 45 7.12 9.88 13.18
C THR A 45 5.81 10.46 13.67
N GLU A 46 5.82 11.19 14.80
CA GLU A 46 4.63 11.88 15.31
C GLU A 46 4.00 12.81 14.27
N ALA A 47 4.83 13.52 13.49
CA ALA A 47 4.36 14.40 12.43
C ALA A 47 3.64 13.64 11.29
N GLU A 48 4.07 12.41 10.98
CA GLU A 48 3.44 11.58 9.96
C GLU A 48 2.18 10.90 10.49
N GLN A 49 2.20 10.46 11.74
CA GLN A 49 1.01 9.95 12.42
C GLN A 49 -0.08 11.02 12.52
N ALA A 50 0.30 12.30 12.69
CA ALA A 50 -0.66 13.42 12.71
C ALA A 50 -1.42 13.58 11.38
N GLU A 51 -0.92 13.05 10.27
CA GLU A 51 -1.61 13.07 8.97
C GLU A 51 -2.62 11.92 8.82
N LEU A 52 -2.59 10.92 9.72
CA LEU A 52 -3.60 9.86 9.84
C LEU A 52 -4.84 10.38 10.57
N THR A 53 -5.54 11.32 9.93
CA THR A 53 -6.74 11.94 10.48
C THR A 53 -8.02 11.17 10.10
N GLU A 54 -9.04 11.25 10.95
CA GLU A 54 -10.36 10.67 10.68
C GLU A 54 -10.91 11.09 9.32
N THR A 55 -10.84 12.39 9.00
CA THR A 55 -11.30 12.94 7.72
C THR A 55 -10.55 12.36 6.52
N ALA A 56 -9.21 12.30 6.58
CA ALA A 56 -8.40 11.81 5.46
C ALA A 56 -8.63 10.31 5.21
N CYS A 57 -8.69 9.52 6.29
CA CYS A 57 -8.92 8.08 6.22
C CYS A 57 -10.36 7.75 5.82
N SER A 58 -11.36 8.49 6.29
CA SER A 58 -12.77 8.33 5.89
C SER A 58 -12.95 8.64 4.39
N ALA A 59 -12.36 9.73 3.89
CA ALA A 59 -12.37 10.04 2.47
C ALA A 59 -11.74 8.92 1.63
N TRP A 60 -10.63 8.36 2.10
CA TRP A 60 -9.98 7.22 1.44
C TRP A 60 -10.88 5.97 1.46
N ASN A 61 -11.49 5.63 2.61
CA ASN A 61 -12.38 4.49 2.76
C ASN A 61 -13.58 4.59 1.79
N ASN A 62 -14.22 5.75 1.71
CA ASN A 62 -15.34 5.99 0.81
C ASN A 62 -14.93 5.83 -0.66
N TRP A 63 -13.77 6.38 -1.04
CA TRP A 63 -13.24 6.20 -2.39
C TRP A 63 -12.92 4.73 -2.68
N ALA A 64 -12.29 4.03 -1.74
CA ALA A 64 -11.91 2.64 -1.88
C ALA A 64 -13.13 1.72 -2.00
N VAL A 65 -14.22 1.97 -1.26
CA VAL A 65 -15.48 1.24 -1.44
C VAL A 65 -16.07 1.49 -2.83
N ALA A 66 -16.14 2.75 -3.28
CA ALA A 66 -16.74 3.10 -4.57
C ALA A 66 -15.93 2.57 -5.78
N ASN A 67 -14.60 2.53 -5.67
CA ASN A 67 -13.71 2.14 -6.76
C ASN A 67 -13.13 0.72 -6.59
N GLY A 68 -13.42 0.07 -5.47
CA GLY A 68 -12.89 -1.24 -5.08
C GLY A 68 -12.98 -2.30 -6.18
N PRO A 69 -14.16 -2.55 -6.76
CA PRO A 69 -14.33 -3.55 -7.82
C PRO A 69 -13.48 -3.29 -9.07
N VAL A 70 -13.37 -2.03 -9.52
CA VAL A 70 -12.61 -1.68 -10.73
C VAL A 70 -11.10 -1.72 -10.49
N VAL A 71 -10.66 -1.34 -9.29
CA VAL A 71 -9.26 -1.46 -8.87
C VAL A 71 -8.87 -2.93 -8.71
N ALA A 72 -9.71 -3.74 -8.05
CA ALA A 72 -9.47 -5.16 -7.85
C ALA A 72 -9.36 -5.92 -9.19
N LYS A 73 -10.26 -5.67 -10.14
CA LYS A 73 -10.17 -6.25 -11.49
C LYS A 73 -8.87 -5.88 -12.20
N ASP A 74 -8.41 -4.64 -12.05
CA ASP A 74 -7.14 -4.17 -12.63
C ASP A 74 -5.93 -4.84 -11.95
N LEU A 75 -5.95 -4.97 -10.62
CA LEU A 75 -4.92 -5.70 -9.86
C LEU A 75 -4.84 -7.17 -10.30
N ASP A 76 -5.97 -7.88 -10.36
CA ASP A 76 -6.04 -9.28 -10.79
C ASP A 76 -5.48 -9.47 -12.19
N ALA A 77 -5.93 -8.64 -13.14
CA ALA A 77 -5.48 -8.71 -14.52
C ALA A 77 -3.96 -8.46 -14.63
N ARG A 78 -3.43 -7.47 -13.90
CA ARG A 78 -1.97 -7.21 -13.91
C ARG A 78 -1.19 -8.34 -13.26
N PHE A 79 -1.68 -8.88 -12.15
CA PHE A 79 -1.00 -9.94 -11.40
C PHE A 79 -0.92 -11.24 -12.21
N GLN A 80 -1.99 -11.59 -12.92
CA GLN A 80 -2.01 -12.76 -13.79
C GLN A 80 -1.03 -12.63 -14.96
N ASN A 81 -0.94 -11.43 -15.55
CA ASN A 81 -0.09 -11.17 -16.72
C ASN A 81 1.36 -10.81 -16.38
N ALA A 82 1.66 -10.50 -15.12
CA ALA A 82 3.01 -10.18 -14.70
C ALA A 82 3.90 -11.43 -14.67
N PRO A 83 5.21 -11.33 -15.01
CA PRO A 83 6.12 -12.46 -14.92
C PRO A 83 6.30 -12.94 -13.47
N ALA A 84 6.46 -14.26 -13.28
CA ALA A 84 6.97 -14.83 -12.04
C ALA A 84 8.38 -14.29 -11.72
N PRO A 85 8.84 -14.30 -10.46
CA PRO A 85 8.20 -14.88 -9.26
C PRO A 85 7.11 -14.00 -8.62
N ALA A 86 6.48 -14.49 -7.56
CA ALA A 86 5.34 -13.83 -6.89
C ALA A 86 5.63 -12.38 -6.43
N CYS A 87 6.84 -12.09 -5.96
CA CYS A 87 7.25 -10.73 -5.59
C CYS A 87 7.19 -9.78 -6.80
N ASN A 88 7.63 -10.21 -7.98
CA ASN A 88 7.55 -9.41 -9.20
C ASN A 88 6.09 -9.22 -9.65
N LYS A 89 5.27 -10.27 -9.55
CA LYS A 89 3.83 -10.15 -9.82
C LYS A 89 3.16 -9.12 -8.93
N PHE A 90 3.44 -9.19 -7.63
CA PHE A 90 2.96 -8.22 -6.64
C PHE A 90 3.42 -6.81 -7.00
N THR A 91 4.72 -6.57 -7.17
CA THR A 91 5.24 -5.21 -7.39
C THR A 91 4.72 -4.60 -8.70
N VAL A 92 4.66 -5.37 -9.78
CA VAL A 92 4.14 -4.93 -11.08
C VAL A 92 2.64 -4.63 -11.01
N ALA A 93 1.85 -5.51 -10.39
CA ALA A 93 0.41 -5.31 -10.27
C ALA A 93 0.09 -4.09 -9.41
N THR A 94 0.65 -4.02 -8.19
CA THR A 94 0.44 -2.93 -7.25
C THR A 94 0.84 -1.60 -7.86
N MET A 95 2.04 -1.49 -8.43
CA MET A 95 2.48 -0.22 -8.99
C MET A 95 1.72 0.19 -10.24
N GLY A 96 1.30 -0.78 -11.05
CA GLY A 96 0.45 -0.51 -12.20
C GLY A 96 -0.89 0.10 -11.79
N SER A 97 -1.55 -0.47 -10.77
CA SER A 97 -2.83 0.02 -10.27
C SER A 97 -2.66 1.33 -9.50
N VAL A 98 -1.64 1.47 -8.66
CA VAL A 98 -1.30 2.72 -7.96
C VAL A 98 -1.14 3.87 -8.95
N LYS A 99 -0.31 3.71 -10.00
CA LYS A 99 -0.11 4.77 -11.01
C LYS A 99 -1.40 5.15 -11.74
N LYS A 100 -2.29 4.18 -11.96
CA LYS A 100 -3.55 4.38 -12.66
C LYS A 100 -4.58 5.13 -11.80
N TYR A 101 -4.66 4.81 -10.51
CA TYR A 101 -5.76 5.26 -9.65
C TYR A 101 -5.37 6.32 -8.62
N SER A 102 -4.09 6.43 -8.23
CA SER A 102 -3.64 7.48 -7.31
C SER A 102 -3.94 8.91 -7.76
N PRO A 103 -3.96 9.26 -9.07
CA PRO A 103 -4.38 10.60 -9.49
C PRO A 103 -5.84 10.92 -9.14
N ASN A 104 -6.68 9.90 -8.95
CA ASN A 104 -8.12 10.06 -8.75
C ASN A 104 -8.56 9.93 -7.29
N ILE A 105 -7.64 9.80 -6.33
CA ILE A 105 -8.01 9.76 -4.91
C ILE A 105 -8.48 11.15 -4.44
N PRO A 106 -9.31 11.22 -3.39
CA PRO A 106 -9.85 12.49 -2.89
C PRO A 106 -8.75 13.45 -2.43
N ALA A 107 -8.97 14.75 -2.64
CA ALA A 107 -8.05 15.80 -2.17
C ALA A 107 -7.78 15.71 -0.65
N ALA A 108 -8.81 15.38 0.13
CA ALA A 108 -8.71 15.18 1.58
C ALA A 108 -7.74 14.05 1.99
N SER A 109 -7.46 13.10 1.09
CA SER A 109 -6.55 11.97 1.34
C SER A 109 -5.12 12.22 0.82
N ARG A 110 -4.81 13.39 0.27
CA ARG A 110 -3.47 13.64 -0.33
C ARG A 110 -2.33 13.64 0.68
N LYS A 111 -2.58 14.12 1.89
CA LYS A 111 -1.58 14.03 2.96
C LYS A 111 -1.35 12.59 3.43
N LEU A 112 -2.42 11.81 3.52
CA LEU A 112 -2.36 10.37 3.75
C LEU A 112 -1.58 9.66 2.62
N GLU A 113 -1.72 10.09 1.36
CA GLU A 113 -0.93 9.56 0.24
C GLU A 113 0.59 9.76 0.46
N THR A 114 1.01 10.91 0.99
CA THR A 114 2.43 11.15 1.33
C THR A 114 2.95 10.14 2.35
N VAL A 115 2.15 9.84 3.39
CA VAL A 115 2.49 8.82 4.39
C VAL A 115 2.56 7.44 3.73
N ALA A 116 1.57 7.08 2.92
CA ALA A 116 1.55 5.79 2.21
C ALA A 116 2.75 5.61 1.27
N LYS A 117 3.17 6.67 0.56
CA LYS A 117 4.38 6.68 -0.28
C LYS A 117 5.65 6.44 0.53
N LYS A 118 5.77 7.06 1.71
CA LYS A 118 6.91 6.83 2.60
C LYS A 118 6.95 5.38 3.07
N VAL A 119 5.81 4.87 3.58
CA VAL A 119 5.66 3.48 4.03
C VAL A 119 6.03 2.52 2.90
N TRP A 120 5.54 2.76 1.68
CA TRP A 120 5.88 1.98 0.49
C TRP A 120 7.39 1.98 0.24
N ARG A 121 8.01 3.16 0.19
CA ARG A 121 9.45 3.29 -0.07
C ARG A 121 10.29 2.58 0.97
N GLU A 122 9.96 2.72 2.25
CA GLU A 122 10.66 2.05 3.35
C GLU A 122 10.52 0.53 3.26
N ALA A 123 9.28 0.03 3.10
CA ALA A 123 9.02 -1.39 2.94
C ALA A 123 9.79 -1.99 1.75
N MET A 124 9.71 -1.36 0.57
CA MET A 124 10.42 -1.84 -0.63
C MET A 124 11.95 -1.75 -0.47
N THR A 125 12.46 -0.76 0.26
CA THR A 125 13.89 -0.66 0.57
C THR A 125 14.34 -1.84 1.44
N ASN A 126 13.60 -2.13 2.51
CA ASN A 126 13.89 -3.25 3.42
C ASN A 126 13.81 -4.58 2.68
N LEU A 127 12.75 -4.81 1.91
CA LEU A 127 12.57 -6.02 1.10
C LEU A 127 13.70 -6.18 0.07
N SER A 128 14.09 -5.10 -0.62
CA SER A 128 15.18 -5.15 -1.60
C SER A 128 16.55 -5.49 -0.99
N THR A 129 16.72 -5.24 0.30
CA THR A 129 17.95 -5.52 1.06
C THR A 129 17.93 -6.94 1.62
N ALA A 130 16.77 -7.38 2.15
CA ALA A 130 16.63 -8.65 2.85
C ALA A 130 16.31 -9.84 1.93
N ALA A 131 15.74 -9.59 0.74
CA ALA A 131 15.27 -10.67 -0.13
C ALA A 131 16.45 -11.58 -0.57
N PRO A 132 16.37 -12.91 -0.36
CA PRO A 132 17.42 -13.84 -0.75
C PRO A 132 17.46 -14.04 -2.28
N ASP A 133 16.32 -13.93 -2.94
CA ASP A 133 16.20 -14.07 -4.39
C ASP A 133 16.58 -12.78 -5.15
N ALA A 134 17.41 -12.92 -6.19
CA ALA A 134 17.91 -11.79 -6.97
C ALA A 134 16.83 -11.09 -7.81
N ALA A 135 15.85 -11.83 -8.31
CA ALA A 135 14.74 -11.26 -9.07
C ALA A 135 13.84 -10.44 -8.14
N CYS A 136 13.57 -10.92 -6.92
CA CYS A 136 12.84 -10.14 -5.91
C CYS A 136 13.58 -8.88 -5.47
N ARG A 137 14.89 -8.96 -5.21
CA ARG A 137 15.68 -7.74 -4.90
C ARG A 137 15.55 -6.69 -6.00
N THR A 138 15.67 -7.12 -7.26
CA THR A 138 15.49 -6.24 -8.42
C THR A 138 14.09 -5.66 -8.46
N ALA A 139 13.06 -6.50 -8.36
CA ALA A 139 11.66 -6.09 -8.42
C ALA A 139 11.33 -5.02 -7.36
N TYR A 140 11.71 -5.25 -6.10
CA TYR A 140 11.51 -4.30 -5.00
C TYR A 140 12.32 -3.00 -5.21
N ASN A 141 13.58 -3.11 -5.64
CA ASN A 141 14.41 -1.94 -5.94
C ASN A 141 13.82 -1.08 -7.06
N THR A 142 13.24 -1.68 -8.09
CA THR A 142 12.61 -0.95 -9.19
C THR A 142 11.42 -0.13 -8.69
N VAL A 143 10.59 -0.69 -7.80
CA VAL A 143 9.33 -0.05 -7.42
C VAL A 143 9.42 0.88 -6.21
N LYS A 144 10.50 0.84 -5.40
CA LYS A 144 10.62 1.68 -4.20
C LYS A 144 10.53 3.20 -4.47
N ALA A 145 10.86 3.63 -5.69
CA ALA A 145 10.80 5.03 -6.12
C ALA A 145 9.78 5.29 -7.25
N ALA A 146 8.92 4.31 -7.55
CA ALA A 146 8.00 4.38 -8.68
C ALA A 146 6.65 5.07 -8.37
N TRP A 147 6.43 5.51 -7.13
CA TRP A 147 5.23 6.20 -6.63
C TRP A 147 5.54 7.57 -6.04
#